data_AF-A0A6A5ZC95-F1
#
_entry.id   AF-A0A6A5ZC95-F1
#
_cell.length_a   1.000
_cell.length_b   1.000
_cell.length_c   1.000
_cell.angle_alpha   90.00
_cell.angle_beta   90.00
_cell.angle_gamma   90.00
#
_symmetry.space_group_name_H-M   'P 1'
#
loop_
_entity.id
_entity.type
_entity.pdbx_description
1 polymer ?
#
loop_
_entity_poly.entity_id
_entity_poly.type
_entity_poly.pdbx_seq_one_letter_code
_entity_poly.pdbx_strand_id
1 'polypeptide(L)'
;YAYVGDPNLSNSTDAAEVTCRAVSPGTSDTGTFYGAPNTTDLTNSTAPSWSNVTLFIPTTGASSARVGFVSGSNSTDDIQTTGFVFYGSTVMVRGDDGTLETAWYGLPVGDTGVHALYWNDTSLGQIPLTLRSVAPSNPDSGA
;
A
#
# COMPACT_ATOMS: atom_id res chain seq x y z
N TYR A 1 8.57 5.70 0.20
CA TYR A 1 7.10 5.88 0.09
C TYR A 1 6.53 4.88 -0.89
N ALA A 2 5.25 4.55 -0.75
CA ALA A 2 4.57 3.57 -1.59
C ALA A 2 4.01 4.21 -2.86
N TYR A 3 3.95 3.38 -3.91
CA TYR A 3 3.36 3.68 -5.22
C TYR A 3 2.53 2.47 -5.65
N VAL A 4 1.50 2.71 -6.46
CA VAL A 4 0.61 1.67 -7.02
C VAL A 4 0.54 1.83 -8.53
N GLY A 5 0.57 0.73 -9.26
CA GLY A 5 0.60 0.71 -10.72
C GLY A 5 1.57 -0.35 -11.25
N ASP A 6 1.79 -0.35 -12.57
CA ASP A 6 2.77 -1.23 -13.20
C ASP A 6 4.20 -0.81 -12.80
N PRO A 7 4.98 -1.68 -12.12
CA PRO A 7 6.34 -1.36 -11.71
C PRO A 7 7.28 -1.08 -12.90
N ASN A 8 7.00 -1.60 -14.11
CA ASN A 8 7.81 -1.33 -15.31
C ASN A 8 7.73 0.12 -15.79
N LEU A 9 6.67 0.83 -15.39
CA LEU A 9 6.46 2.23 -15.73
C LEU A 9 7.11 3.16 -14.68
N SER A 10 7.66 2.59 -13.60
CA SER A 10 8.46 3.31 -12.63
C SER A 10 9.92 3.44 -13.11
N ASN A 11 10.51 4.60 -12.91
CA ASN A 11 11.95 4.82 -13.12
C ASN A 11 12.81 4.48 -11.89
N SER A 12 12.21 3.87 -10.86
CA SER A 12 12.91 3.45 -9.64
C SER A 12 13.58 2.09 -9.83
N THR A 13 14.86 1.99 -9.47
CA THR A 13 15.59 0.71 -9.42
C THR A 13 15.05 -0.24 -8.34
N ASP A 14 14.25 0.27 -7.41
CA ASP A 14 13.59 -0.50 -6.36
C ASP A 14 12.12 -0.80 -6.66
N ALA A 15 11.65 -0.46 -7.86
CA ALA A 15 10.30 -0.82 -8.29
C ALA A 15 10.20 -2.35 -8.34
N ALA A 16 9.26 -2.92 -7.62
CA ALA A 16 9.00 -4.35 -7.65
C ALA A 16 7.54 -4.57 -7.29
N GLU A 17 6.95 -5.64 -7.80
CA GLU A 17 5.67 -6.10 -7.29
C GLU A 17 5.81 -6.47 -5.82
N VAL A 18 4.88 -6.02 -4.99
CA VAL A 18 4.93 -6.21 -3.54
C VAL A 18 3.84 -7.16 -3.12
N THR A 19 4.22 -8.27 -2.48
CA THR A 19 3.27 -9.15 -1.82
C THR A 19 3.05 -8.64 -0.40
N CYS A 20 1.84 -8.14 -0.12
CA CYS A 20 1.41 -7.77 1.22
C CYS A 20 0.76 -8.97 1.90
N ARG A 21 1.32 -9.41 3.03
CA ARG A 21 0.70 -10.45 3.87
C ARG A 21 0.17 -9.86 5.17
N ALA A 22 -1.10 -10.14 5.46
CA ALA A 22 -1.66 -9.98 6.79
C ALA A 22 -1.20 -11.16 7.66
N VAL A 23 -0.89 -10.92 8.94
CA VAL A 23 -0.65 -12.03 9.88
C VAL A 23 -1.99 -12.56 10.38
N SER A 24 -2.11 -13.89 10.45
CA SER A 24 -3.35 -14.57 10.85
C SER A 24 -3.86 -14.12 12.23
N PRO A 25 -5.19 -14.07 12.42
CA PRO A 25 -5.77 -13.91 13.75
C PRO A 25 -5.27 -15.01 14.70
N GLY A 26 -4.74 -14.63 15.88
CA GLY A 26 -4.23 -15.57 16.90
C GLY A 26 -2.72 -15.50 17.14
N THR A 27 -1.97 -14.79 16.30
CA THR A 27 -0.69 -14.18 16.71
C THR A 27 -0.97 -12.87 17.45
N SER A 28 -0.07 -12.43 18.34
CA SER A 28 -0.17 -11.14 19.04
C SER A 28 -0.10 -9.89 18.13
N ASP A 29 -0.20 -10.08 16.82
CA ASP A 29 0.04 -9.06 15.80
C ASP A 29 -1.29 -8.44 15.35
N THR A 30 -1.38 -7.11 15.42
CA THR A 30 -2.62 -6.31 15.48
C THR A 30 -3.15 -5.88 14.12
N GLY A 31 -2.97 -6.70 13.08
CA GLY A 31 -3.32 -6.35 11.70
C GLY A 31 -2.18 -5.59 11.01
N THR A 32 -0.98 -6.17 11.03
CA THR A 32 0.20 -5.63 10.36
C THR A 32 0.32 -6.21 8.95
N PHE A 33 0.56 -5.35 7.95
CA PHE A 33 0.81 -5.79 6.57
C PHE A 33 2.30 -5.70 6.26
N TYR A 34 2.92 -6.85 5.98
CA TYR A 34 4.32 -6.92 5.59
C TYR A 34 4.43 -6.97 4.07
N GLY A 35 5.16 -6.00 3.51
CA GLY A 35 5.56 -5.97 2.12
C GLY A 35 6.91 -6.65 1.95
N ALA A 36 6.97 -7.58 1.00
CA ALA A 36 8.23 -8.09 0.45
C ALA A 36 8.13 -8.07 -1.07
N PRO A 37 9.21 -7.70 -1.78
CA PRO A 37 9.21 -7.81 -3.22
C PRO A 37 9.00 -9.25 -3.68
N ASN A 38 8.25 -9.42 -4.76
CA ASN A 38 8.11 -10.70 -5.43
C ASN A 38 9.33 -10.96 -6.33
N THR A 39 10.33 -11.67 -5.80
CA THR A 39 11.56 -12.01 -6.55
C THR A 39 11.38 -13.16 -7.53
N THR A 40 10.20 -13.77 -7.61
CA THR A 40 9.86 -14.81 -8.60
C THR A 40 9.20 -14.26 -9.85
N ASP A 41 8.65 -13.05 -9.77
CA ASP A 41 8.07 -12.30 -10.88
C ASP A 41 8.77 -10.93 -11.00
N LEU A 42 10.07 -11.00 -11.27
CA LEU A 42 10.90 -9.82 -11.46
C LEU A 42 10.58 -9.21 -12.83
N THR A 43 9.57 -8.36 -12.84
CA THR A 43 9.13 -7.63 -14.04
C THR A 43 10.20 -6.63 -14.53
N ASN A 44 11.07 -6.16 -13.63
CA ASN A 44 12.33 -5.51 -13.97
C ASN A 44 13.53 -6.40 -13.59
N SER A 45 14.61 -6.33 -14.38
CA SER A 45 15.82 -7.15 -14.16
C SER A 45 16.64 -6.74 -12.93
N THR A 46 16.08 -5.95 -12.01
CA THR A 46 16.78 -5.40 -10.84
C THR A 46 16.29 -6.09 -9.58
N ALA A 47 17.19 -6.77 -8.88
CA ALA A 47 16.87 -7.34 -7.59
C ALA A 47 16.66 -6.19 -6.57
N PRO A 48 15.49 -6.11 -5.91
CA PRO A 48 15.18 -5.04 -4.97
C PRO A 48 16.08 -5.16 -3.73
N SER A 49 16.57 -4.02 -3.22
CA SER A 49 17.50 -4.00 -2.09
C SER A 49 16.83 -4.14 -0.72
N TRP A 50 15.51 -4.38 -0.68
CA TRP A 50 14.68 -4.34 0.51
C TRP A 50 13.79 -5.57 0.62
N SER A 51 13.43 -5.97 1.84
CA SER A 51 12.47 -7.06 2.10
C SER A 51 11.93 -6.95 3.53
N ASN A 52 10.78 -7.58 3.79
CA ASN A 52 10.14 -7.63 5.12
C ASN A 52 9.94 -6.25 5.76
N VAL A 53 9.43 -5.30 4.99
CA VAL A 53 9.09 -3.96 5.47
C VAL A 53 7.61 -3.91 5.82
N THR A 54 7.24 -3.05 6.75
CA THR A 54 5.85 -2.92 7.21
C THR A 54 5.17 -1.74 6.54
N LEU A 55 3.99 -1.95 5.97
CA LEU A 55 3.15 -0.89 5.43
C LEU A 55 2.73 0.05 6.57
N PHE A 56 2.76 1.35 6.32
CA PHE A 56 2.23 2.34 7.24
C PHE A 56 1.32 3.34 6.53
N ILE A 57 0.31 3.83 7.26
CA ILE A 57 -0.43 5.04 6.93
C ILE A 57 -0.01 6.16 7.89
N PRO A 58 -0.03 7.42 7.45
CA PRO A 58 0.17 8.57 8.34
C PRO A 58 -1.01 8.73 9.30
N THR A 59 -0.73 9.18 10.52
CA THR A 59 -1.75 9.57 11.49
C THR A 59 -2.26 11.00 11.19
N THR A 60 -3.36 11.41 11.83
CA THR A 60 -4.01 12.73 11.62
C THR A 60 -3.11 13.93 11.94
N GLY A 61 -2.01 13.73 12.69
CA GLY A 61 -1.05 14.77 13.06
C GLY A 61 0.21 14.80 12.20
N ALA A 62 0.39 13.84 11.30
CA ALA A 62 1.61 13.71 10.52
C ALA A 62 1.81 14.89 9.56
N SER A 63 3.05 15.34 9.41
CA SER A 63 3.42 16.40 8.47
C SER A 63 3.27 16.00 6.99
N SER A 64 3.11 14.70 6.71
CA SER A 64 3.01 14.14 5.37
C SER A 64 1.90 13.11 5.32
N ALA A 65 1.03 13.23 4.31
CA ALA A 65 -0.04 12.27 4.06
C ALA A 65 0.41 11.05 3.21
N ARG A 66 1.72 10.86 3.03
CA ARG A 66 2.27 9.76 2.22
C ARG A 66 2.18 8.42 2.93
N VAL A 67 1.62 7.44 2.22
CA VAL A 67 1.71 6.03 2.59
C VAL A 67 3.09 5.50 2.22
N GLY A 68 3.61 4.54 2.99
CA GLY A 68 4.92 3.97 2.71
C GLY A 68 5.18 2.67 3.43
N PHE A 69 6.45 2.30 3.43
CA PHE A 69 6.96 1.15 4.13
C PHE A 69 8.09 1.58 5.07
N VAL A 70 8.16 0.99 6.27
CA VAL A 70 9.26 1.20 7.23
C VAL A 70 9.92 -0.12 7.60
N SER A 71 11.16 -0.05 8.08
CA SER A 71 11.81 -1.17 8.74
C SER A 71 11.27 -1.31 10.18
N GLY A 72 10.60 -2.42 10.48
CA GLY A 72 9.97 -2.68 11.78
C GLY A 72 8.46 -2.37 11.80
N SER A 73 7.77 -2.78 12.86
CA SER A 73 6.29 -2.74 12.94
C SER A 73 5.74 -1.80 14.01
N ASN A 74 6.56 -0.90 14.57
CA ASN A 74 6.14 0.00 15.64
C ASN A 74 5.45 1.25 15.07
N SER A 75 4.18 1.45 15.42
CA SER A 75 3.51 2.73 15.22
C SER A 75 4.21 3.82 16.04
N THR A 76 4.22 5.04 15.52
CA THR A 76 4.68 6.25 16.21
C THR A 76 3.59 7.32 16.15
N ASP A 77 3.84 8.49 16.74
CA ASP A 77 2.88 9.59 16.70
C ASP A 77 2.52 10.02 15.26
N ASP A 78 3.41 9.80 14.29
CA ASP A 78 3.25 10.21 12.89
C ASP A 78 2.77 9.06 11.97
N ILE A 79 2.96 7.80 12.36
CA ILE A 79 2.65 6.64 11.50
C ILE A 79 1.94 5.52 12.25
N GLN A 80 0.95 4.92 11.58
CA GLN A 80 0.27 3.72 12.03
C GLN A 80 0.65 2.54 11.13
N THR A 81 1.19 1.49 11.74
CA THR A 81 1.68 0.26 11.06
C THR A 81 0.76 -0.95 11.25
N THR A 82 -0.33 -0.76 12.01
CA THR A 82 -1.25 -1.82 12.46
C THR A 82 -2.72 -1.46 12.16
N GLY A 83 -3.66 -2.37 12.44
CA GLY A 83 -5.08 -2.15 12.18
C GLY A 83 -5.51 -2.44 10.74
N PHE A 84 -4.61 -2.86 9.86
CA PHE A 84 -4.93 -3.26 8.49
C PHE A 84 -5.69 -4.58 8.49
N VAL A 85 -6.85 -4.60 7.82
CA VAL A 85 -7.73 -5.77 7.73
C VAL A 85 -8.31 -5.90 6.32
N PHE A 86 -8.68 -7.12 5.95
CA PHE A 86 -9.49 -7.36 4.76
C PHE A 86 -10.98 -7.41 5.15
N TYR A 87 -11.79 -6.56 4.53
CA TYR A 87 -13.24 -6.70 4.53
C TYR A 87 -13.65 -7.26 3.15
N GLY A 88 -13.92 -8.56 3.10
CA GLY A 88 -14.01 -9.29 1.83
C GLY A 88 -12.65 -9.29 1.13
N SER A 89 -12.58 -8.69 -0.07
CA SER A 89 -11.34 -8.52 -0.83
C SER A 89 -10.74 -7.12 -0.75
N THR A 90 -11.33 -6.20 0.04
CA THR A 90 -10.89 -4.80 0.14
C THR A 90 -10.07 -4.57 1.39
N VAL A 91 -8.95 -3.85 1.27
CA VAL A 91 -8.14 -3.43 2.42
C VAL A 91 -8.80 -2.25 3.11
N MET A 92 -9.05 -2.40 4.40
CA MET A 92 -9.54 -1.35 5.30
C MET A 92 -8.60 -1.20 6.49
N VAL A 93 -8.73 -0.08 7.18
CA VAL A 93 -8.03 0.19 8.44
C VAL A 93 -9.07 0.20 9.56
N ARG A 94 -8.79 -0.55 10.62
CA ARG A 94 -9.61 -0.58 11.84
C ARG A 94 -9.07 0.46 12.82
N GLY A 95 -9.91 1.43 13.18
CA GLY A 95 -9.61 2.38 14.25
C GLY A 95 -9.70 1.74 15.64
N ASP A 96 -9.19 2.43 16.65
CA ASP A 96 -9.19 1.96 18.05
C ASP A 96 -10.60 1.76 18.62
N ASP A 97 -11.59 2.48 18.09
CA ASP A 97 -13.01 2.34 18.41
C ASP A 97 -13.69 1.16 17.69
N GLY A 98 -12.94 0.42 16.88
CA GLY A 98 -13.42 -0.71 16.09
C GLY A 98 -14.10 -0.32 14.78
N THR A 99 -14.17 0.97 14.43
CA THR A 99 -14.68 1.43 13.14
C THR A 99 -13.75 0.98 12.01
N LEU A 100 -14.34 0.73 10.83
CA LEU A 100 -13.58 0.40 9.63
C LEU A 100 -13.61 1.59 8.69
N GLU A 101 -12.43 2.03 8.26
CA GLU A 101 -12.27 3.13 7.32
C GLU A 101 -11.40 2.75 6.12
N THR A 102 -11.62 3.48 5.02
CA THR A 102 -10.81 3.42 3.82
C THR A 102 -10.64 4.83 3.29
N ALA A 103 -9.40 5.28 3.23
CA ALA A 103 -9.06 6.61 2.74
C ALA A 103 -7.80 6.54 1.85
N TRP A 104 -7.75 5.55 0.97
CA TRP A 104 -6.67 5.41 0.01
C TRP A 104 -6.83 6.41 -1.13
N TYR A 105 -5.78 7.17 -1.42
CA TYR A 105 -5.75 8.16 -2.51
C TYR A 105 -4.48 8.04 -3.33
N GLY A 106 -4.56 8.31 -4.64
CA GLY A 106 -3.44 8.24 -5.57
C GLY A 106 -3.18 9.56 -6.25
N LEU A 107 -1.93 10.02 -6.29
CA LEU A 107 -1.49 11.12 -7.14
C LEU A 107 -0.79 10.56 -8.39
N PRO A 108 -1.26 10.83 -9.61
CA PRO A 108 -0.57 10.40 -10.82
C PRO A 108 0.88 10.90 -10.87
N VAL A 109 1.80 10.01 -11.23
CA VAL A 109 3.22 10.35 -11.44
C VAL A 109 3.43 10.57 -12.94
N GLY A 110 3.12 11.78 -13.42
CA GLY A 110 3.09 12.07 -14.85
C GLY A 110 2.10 11.16 -15.60
N ASP A 111 2.40 10.84 -16.86
CA ASP A 111 1.56 9.99 -17.72
C ASP A 111 2.01 8.52 -17.72
N THR A 112 2.50 8.04 -16.57
CA THR A 112 3.09 6.69 -16.44
C THR A 112 2.09 5.62 -16.02
N GLY A 113 0.86 5.98 -15.65
CA GLY A 113 -0.07 5.04 -15.00
C GLY A 113 0.31 4.63 -13.57
N VAL A 114 1.46 5.08 -13.06
CA VAL A 114 1.88 4.90 -11.66
C VAL A 114 1.33 6.03 -10.81
N HIS A 115 0.82 5.69 -9.64
CA HIS A 115 0.24 6.63 -8.69
C HIS A 115 1.01 6.58 -7.37
N ALA A 116 1.41 7.74 -6.87
CA ALA A 116 1.93 7.90 -5.53
C ALA A 116 0.79 7.72 -4.51
N LEU A 117 0.98 6.86 -3.50
CA LEU A 117 -0.08 6.51 -2.56
C LEU A 117 -0.11 7.48 -1.37
N TYR A 118 -1.32 7.94 -1.03
CA TYR A 118 -1.64 8.86 0.05
C TYR A 118 -2.79 8.32 0.90
N TRP A 119 -2.88 8.80 2.13
CA TRP A 119 -3.98 8.54 3.04
C TRP A 119 -4.74 9.82 3.33
N ASN A 120 -6.05 9.82 3.05
CA ASN A 120 -6.97 10.92 3.32
C ASN A 120 -6.50 12.31 2.85
N ASP A 121 -5.83 12.39 1.69
CA ASP A 121 -5.33 13.64 1.14
C ASP A 121 -5.79 13.83 -0.30
N THR A 122 -6.32 15.01 -0.58
CA THR A 122 -6.85 15.45 -1.88
C THR A 122 -6.29 16.81 -2.30
N SER A 123 -5.34 17.36 -1.54
CA SER A 123 -4.85 18.73 -1.68
C SER A 123 -4.13 19.03 -3.01
N LEU A 124 -3.59 18.01 -3.67
CA LEU A 124 -2.82 18.12 -4.92
C LEU A 124 -3.53 17.49 -6.12
N GLY A 125 -4.83 17.17 -5.99
CA GLY A 125 -5.59 16.50 -7.04
C GLY A 125 -5.48 14.98 -7.01
N GLN A 126 -5.22 14.40 -5.84
CA GLN A 126 -5.26 12.95 -5.67
C GLN A 126 -6.67 12.41 -5.93
N ILE A 127 -6.74 11.23 -6.53
CA ILE A 127 -7.98 10.51 -6.82
C ILE A 127 -8.22 9.40 -5.80
N PRO A 128 -9.48 9.11 -5.44
CA PRO A 128 -9.78 8.02 -4.52
C PRO A 128 -9.41 6.67 -5.14
N LEU A 129 -8.82 5.80 -4.33
CA LEU A 129 -8.41 4.44 -4.71
C LEU A 129 -9.07 3.39 -3.81
N THR A 130 -9.08 2.16 -4.28
CA THR A 130 -9.46 0.99 -3.49
C THR A 130 -8.40 -0.08 -3.63
N LEU A 131 -7.72 -0.40 -2.52
CA LEU A 131 -6.77 -1.50 -2.50
C LEU A 131 -7.51 -2.83 -2.33
N ARG A 132 -7.22 -3.79 -3.21
CA ARG A 132 -7.88 -5.11 -3.22
C ARG A 132 -6.86 -6.24 -3.26
N SER A 133 -7.21 -7.38 -2.65
CA SER A 133 -6.44 -8.63 -2.75
C SER A 133 -6.67 -9.40 -4.05
N VAL A 134 -7.67 -8.99 -4.84
CA VAL A 134 -8.02 -9.62 -6.11
C VAL A 134 -7.69 -8.62 -7.22
N ALA A 135 -6.92 -9.10 -8.20
CA ALA A 135 -6.63 -8.34 -9.40
C ALA A 135 -7.93 -7.89 -10.09
N PRO A 136 -7.95 -6.75 -10.78
CA PRO A 136 -9.07 -6.39 -11.63
C PRO A 136 -9.41 -7.56 -12.56
N SER A 137 -10.70 -7.93 -12.63
CA SER A 137 -11.17 -8.80 -13.69
C SER A 137 -10.88 -8.08 -15.01
N ASN A 138 -9.98 -8.60 -15.83
CA ASN A 138 -9.80 -8.11 -17.19
C ASN A 138 -11.17 -8.21 -17.87
N PRO A 139 -11.83 -7.11 -18.27
CA PRO A 139 -12.82 -7.25 -19.31
C PRO A 139 -12.05 -7.70 -20.55
N ASP A 140 -12.43 -8.83 -21.14
CA ASP A 140 -11.96 -9.17 -22.48
C ASP A 140 -12.11 -7.92 -23.35
N SER A 141 -11.09 -7.60 -24.14
CA SER A 141 -11.12 -6.53 -25.13
C SER A 141 -12.12 -6.91 -26.22
N GLY A 142 -13.41 -6.82 -25.90
CA GLY A 142 -14.53 -7.04 -26.78
C GLY A 142 -15.11 -5.70 -27.19
N ALA A 143 -14.49 -5.08 -28.20
CA ALA A 143 -15.12 -4.11 -29.09
C ALA A 143 -14.39 -4.12 -30.44
#